data_AF-D8T2A5-F1
#
_entry.id   AF-D8T2A5-F1
#
_cell.length_a   1.000
_cell.length_b   1.000
_cell.length_c   1.000
_cell.angle_alpha   90.00
_cell.angle_beta   90.00
_cell.angle_gamma   90.00
#
_symmetry.space_group_name_H-M   'P 1'
#
loop_
_entity.id
_entity.type
_entity.pdbx_description
1 polymer ?
#
loop_
_entity_poly.entity_id
_entity_poly.type
_entity_poly.pdbx_seq_one_letter_code
_entity_poly.pdbx_strand_id
1 'polypeptide(L)'
;MGGVCGKYCGIELPPPPRIRGSKWLEERELESLAKSKGEVSLVPTSSASDRPKRVDWTKIVQDCVAQGDWNARSGSSWADSLAICASAMAKIGAPKLATQPGGDMVVVYLEGSRPVLKMKKVPDDLLAALVARHPVVTSLRCTQGRVIDPGFTSYELNLYPFYNGDYNLKCLPRCSVLVGYDRLFWTIFDTEFNVVYNACKNRNDVHTGVGEIVLVPL
;
A
#
# COMPACT_ATOMS: atom_id res chain seq x y z
N MET A 1 -8.36 -21.16 32.89
CA MET A 1 -7.90 -20.42 34.10
C MET A 1 -6.41 -20.17 33.92
N GLY A 2 -5.83 -19.00 34.14
CA GLY A 2 -6.36 -17.66 34.41
C GLY A 2 -5.19 -16.68 34.25
N GLY A 3 -5.41 -15.49 33.69
CA GLY A 3 -4.29 -14.65 33.24
C GLY A 3 -4.70 -13.36 32.54
N VAL A 4 -5.73 -12.70 33.05
CA VAL A 4 -5.68 -11.23 33.12
C VAL A 4 -4.47 -10.97 34.08
N CYS A 5 -3.59 -9.97 33.95
CA CYS A 5 -3.66 -8.78 34.81
C CYS A 5 -2.31 -7.83 34.81
N GLY A 6 -2.39 -6.49 35.13
CA GLY A 6 -1.57 -5.20 35.34
C GLY A 6 -2.42 -3.84 35.62
N LYS A 7 -2.40 -3.09 36.78
CA LYS A 7 -3.59 -2.39 37.47
C LYS A 7 -4.31 -1.07 36.98
N TYR A 8 -5.66 -1.07 36.91
CA TYR A 8 -6.60 0.06 37.22
C TYR A 8 -7.59 -0.39 38.33
N CYS A 9 -8.01 0.49 39.25
CA CYS A 9 -8.79 0.13 40.46
C CYS A 9 -8.18 -1.02 41.29
N GLY A 10 -6.86 -1.15 41.29
CA GLY A 10 -6.22 -2.24 42.01
C GLY A 10 -6.42 -3.63 41.37
N ILE A 11 -7.07 -3.73 40.20
CA ILE A 11 -7.20 -4.97 39.44
C ILE A 11 -6.32 -4.87 38.22
N GLU A 12 -5.43 -5.83 38.17
CA GLU A 12 -4.46 -5.97 37.13
C GLU A 12 -5.24 -6.25 35.74
N LEU A 13 -4.89 -5.62 34.59
CA LEU A 13 -5.08 -5.92 33.13
C LEU A 13 -3.81 -6.51 32.36
N PRO A 14 -3.90 -7.60 31.54
CA PRO A 14 -2.80 -8.51 31.09
C PRO A 14 -1.72 -7.95 30.13
N PRO A 15 -0.61 -8.69 29.89
CA PRO A 15 0.34 -8.32 28.83
C PRO A 15 -0.38 -8.19 27.48
N PRO A 16 -0.05 -7.16 26.68
CA PRO A 16 -0.79 -6.83 25.47
C PRO A 16 -0.80 -8.01 24.49
N PRO A 17 -1.93 -8.24 23.79
CA PRO A 17 -2.10 -9.41 22.93
C PRO A 17 -1.03 -9.45 21.84
N ARG A 18 -0.59 -10.67 21.49
CA ARG A 18 0.35 -10.89 20.38
C ARG A 18 -0.20 -10.26 19.11
N ILE A 19 0.43 -9.16 18.69
CA ILE A 19 0.10 -8.45 17.45
C ILE A 19 0.20 -9.44 16.28
N ARG A 20 -0.96 -9.85 15.76
CA ARG A 20 -1.10 -10.31 14.38
C ARG A 20 -1.20 -9.04 13.53
N GLY A 21 -0.34 -8.92 12.52
CA GLY A 21 -0.19 -7.70 11.73
C GLY A 21 1.28 -7.30 11.57
N SER A 22 1.73 -7.24 10.32
CA SER A 22 2.86 -6.45 9.81
C SER A 22 3.98 -6.11 10.80
N LYS A 23 5.00 -6.99 10.88
CA LYS A 23 6.34 -6.59 11.34
C LYS A 23 7.28 -6.48 10.15
N TRP A 24 8.40 -5.76 10.33
CA TRP A 24 9.55 -5.64 9.39
C TRP A 24 10.09 -6.97 8.82
N LEU A 25 9.64 -8.11 9.36
CA LEU A 25 9.80 -9.44 8.79
C LEU A 25 9.36 -9.52 7.33
N GLU A 26 8.43 -8.69 6.86
CA GLU A 26 7.88 -8.74 5.48
C GLU A 26 8.92 -8.48 4.38
N GLU A 27 10.01 -7.73 4.62
CA GLU A 27 11.13 -7.67 3.67
C GLU A 27 11.82 -9.04 3.57
N ARG A 28 12.10 -9.70 4.71
CA ARG A 28 12.69 -11.05 4.72
C ARG A 28 11.72 -12.10 4.20
N GLU A 29 10.41 -11.92 4.37
CA GLU A 29 9.38 -12.84 3.91
C GLU A 29 9.24 -12.78 2.39
N LEU A 30 9.03 -11.60 1.81
CA LEU A 30 9.03 -11.38 0.35
C LEU A 30 10.35 -11.84 -0.28
N GLU A 31 11.48 -11.62 0.39
CA GLU A 31 12.79 -12.09 -0.08
C GLU A 31 13.06 -13.57 0.15
N SER A 32 12.38 -14.22 1.10
CA SER A 32 12.41 -15.69 1.27
C SER A 32 11.55 -16.41 0.24
N LEU A 33 10.49 -15.75 -0.24
CA LEU A 33 9.68 -16.19 -1.38
C LEU A 33 10.37 -15.91 -2.73
N ALA A 34 11.45 -15.13 -2.75
CA ALA A 34 12.20 -14.80 -3.95
C ALA A 34 13.16 -15.93 -4.34
N LYS A 35 12.89 -16.63 -5.45
CA LYS A 35 13.84 -17.61 -6.03
C LYS A 35 15.06 -16.95 -6.65
N SER A 36 14.89 -15.73 -7.15
CA SER A 36 15.98 -14.91 -7.68
C SER A 36 15.62 -13.44 -7.57
N LYS A 37 16.66 -12.59 -7.62
CA LYS A 37 16.58 -11.13 -7.63
C LYS A 37 17.35 -10.62 -8.84
N GLY A 38 16.82 -9.60 -9.52
CA GLY A 38 17.52 -8.90 -10.59
C GLY A 38 17.41 -7.39 -10.41
N GLU A 39 18.53 -6.70 -10.48
CA GLU A 39 18.58 -5.22 -10.45
C GLU A 39 18.16 -4.65 -11.81
N VAL A 40 17.26 -3.69 -11.79
CA VAL A 40 16.68 -3.07 -12.98
C VAL A 40 16.40 -1.57 -12.79
N SER A 41 16.22 -0.89 -13.92
CA SER A 41 15.68 0.46 -14.03
C SER A 41 14.39 0.43 -14.85
N LEU A 42 13.42 1.30 -14.52
CA LEU A 42 12.27 1.54 -15.37
C LEU A 42 12.69 2.31 -16.63
N VAL A 43 12.21 1.86 -17.79
CA VAL A 43 12.32 2.62 -19.04
C VAL A 43 11.24 3.71 -19.03
N PRO A 44 11.59 5.00 -19.17
CA PRO A 44 10.59 6.08 -19.22
C PRO A 44 9.65 5.91 -20.42
N THR A 45 8.34 5.95 -20.18
CA THR A 45 7.32 5.74 -21.23
C THR A 45 6.50 6.97 -21.60
N SER A 46 6.61 8.08 -20.86
CA SER A 46 5.91 9.34 -21.15
C SER A 46 6.59 10.52 -20.45
N SER A 47 6.28 11.75 -20.91
CA SER A 47 6.77 12.96 -20.28
C SER A 47 5.99 13.28 -18.99
N ALA A 48 6.64 13.99 -18.05
CA ALA A 48 6.04 14.39 -16.79
C ALA A 48 4.77 15.26 -16.94
N SER A 49 4.63 15.95 -18.08
CA SER A 49 3.54 16.87 -18.44
C SER A 49 2.25 16.18 -18.92
N ASP A 50 2.33 14.94 -19.43
CA ASP A 50 1.16 14.24 -20.01
C ASP A 50 0.33 13.49 -18.96
N ARG A 51 0.70 13.59 -17.68
CA ARG A 51 0.07 12.82 -16.59
C ARG A 51 -1.29 13.41 -16.19
N PRO A 52 -2.31 12.56 -15.93
CA PRO A 52 -3.60 13.02 -15.40
C PRO A 52 -3.42 13.79 -14.08
N LYS A 53 -4.16 14.90 -13.92
CA LYS A 53 -4.16 15.71 -12.68
C LYS A 53 -4.79 14.98 -11.49
N ARG A 54 -5.62 13.97 -11.76
CA ARG A 54 -6.31 13.12 -10.79
C ARG A 54 -6.48 11.72 -11.38
N VAL A 55 -6.34 10.70 -10.53
CA VAL A 55 -6.49 9.27 -10.88
C VAL A 55 -7.27 8.61 -9.75
N ASP A 56 -8.18 7.69 -10.09
CA ASP A 56 -9.01 6.98 -9.11
C ASP A 56 -9.40 5.58 -9.63
N TRP A 57 -8.75 4.55 -9.10
CA TRP A 57 -9.01 3.14 -9.40
C TRP A 57 -9.90 2.46 -8.36
N THR A 58 -10.44 3.21 -7.40
CA THR A 58 -11.10 2.66 -6.20
C THR A 58 -12.17 1.62 -6.54
N LYS A 59 -13.09 1.95 -7.46
CA LYS A 59 -14.16 1.04 -7.88
C LYS A 59 -13.62 -0.26 -8.48
N ILE A 60 -12.55 -0.20 -9.26
CA ILE A 60 -11.97 -1.37 -9.92
C ILE A 60 -11.33 -2.30 -8.89
N VAL A 61 -10.64 -1.73 -7.90
CA VAL A 61 -10.05 -2.48 -6.78
C VAL A 61 -11.13 -3.08 -5.90
N GLN A 62 -12.18 -2.33 -5.55
CA GLN A 62 -13.32 -2.84 -4.77
C GLN A 62 -14.07 -3.97 -5.50
N ASP A 63 -14.28 -3.86 -6.82
CA ASP A 63 -14.84 -4.95 -7.62
C ASP A 63 -13.96 -6.21 -7.55
N CYS A 64 -12.63 -6.06 -7.67
CA CYS A 64 -11.70 -7.20 -7.59
C CYS A 64 -11.68 -7.84 -6.19
N VAL A 65 -11.89 -7.06 -5.13
CA VAL A 65 -12.06 -7.58 -3.77
C VAL A 65 -13.40 -8.28 -3.59
N ALA A 66 -14.49 -7.74 -4.15
CA ALA A 66 -15.80 -8.38 -4.09
C ALA A 66 -15.89 -9.69 -4.90
N GLN A 67 -15.07 -9.84 -5.94
CA GLN A 67 -15.07 -11.01 -6.84
C GLN A 67 -14.11 -12.12 -6.43
N GLY A 68 -13.17 -11.88 -5.51
CA GLY A 68 -12.17 -12.87 -5.09
C GLY A 68 -12.38 -13.36 -3.66
N ASP A 69 -11.94 -14.58 -3.39
CA ASP A 69 -12.01 -15.22 -2.07
C ASP A 69 -10.85 -14.76 -1.14
N TRP A 70 -10.75 -13.44 -0.95
CA TRP A 70 -9.71 -12.81 -0.13
C TRP A 70 -10.00 -12.94 1.38
N ASN A 71 -11.27 -13.11 1.75
CA ASN A 71 -11.69 -13.24 3.16
C ASN A 71 -11.23 -14.54 3.84
N ALA A 72 -10.79 -15.54 3.07
CA ALA A 72 -10.37 -16.85 3.57
C ALA A 72 -8.86 -17.00 3.79
N ARG A 73 -8.01 -16.06 3.36
CA ARG A 73 -6.55 -16.21 3.38
C ARG A 73 -5.90 -15.55 4.59
N SER A 74 -5.14 -16.36 5.33
CA SER A 74 -4.60 -16.00 6.63
C SER A 74 -3.25 -15.28 6.55
N GLY A 75 -3.27 -13.95 6.57
CA GLY A 75 -2.32 -13.19 7.41
C GLY A 75 -1.10 -12.51 6.77
N SER A 76 -1.03 -12.33 5.44
CA SER A 76 0.05 -11.52 4.82
C SER A 76 -0.52 -10.43 3.89
N SER A 77 -0.65 -9.22 4.45
CA SER A 77 -1.30 -8.07 3.79
C SER A 77 -0.68 -7.68 2.43
N TRP A 78 0.61 -7.95 2.21
CA TRP A 78 1.31 -7.65 0.96
C TRP A 78 0.96 -8.61 -0.18
N ALA A 79 0.82 -9.91 0.10
CA ALA A 79 0.51 -10.90 -0.92
C ALA A 79 -0.91 -10.69 -1.48
N ASP A 80 -1.87 -10.43 -0.59
CA ASP A 80 -3.25 -10.12 -0.99
C ASP A 80 -3.32 -8.78 -1.74
N SER A 81 -2.61 -7.75 -1.27
CA SER A 81 -2.50 -6.45 -1.98
C SER A 81 -1.91 -6.60 -3.39
N LEU A 82 -0.86 -7.42 -3.55
CA LEU A 82 -0.25 -7.72 -4.85
C LEU A 82 -1.22 -8.43 -5.79
N ALA A 83 -1.98 -9.40 -5.28
CA ALA A 83 -2.93 -10.18 -6.06
C ALA A 83 -4.18 -9.35 -6.45
N ILE A 84 -4.62 -8.43 -5.58
CA ILE A 84 -5.64 -7.41 -5.88
C ILE A 84 -5.13 -6.47 -6.98
N CYS A 85 -3.91 -5.94 -6.86
CA CYS A 85 -3.29 -5.11 -7.90
C CYS A 85 -3.18 -5.85 -9.24
N ALA A 86 -2.71 -7.11 -9.23
CA ALA A 86 -2.58 -7.92 -10.46
C ALA A 86 -3.94 -8.20 -11.13
N SER A 87 -4.99 -8.39 -10.34
CA SER A 87 -6.37 -8.55 -10.83
C SER A 87 -6.91 -7.25 -11.43
N ALA A 88 -6.71 -6.12 -10.76
CA ALA A 88 -7.11 -4.80 -11.28
C ALA A 88 -6.35 -4.45 -12.57
N MET A 89 -5.03 -4.67 -12.60
CA MET A 89 -4.17 -4.51 -13.79
C MET A 89 -4.66 -5.34 -14.97
N ALA A 90 -5.03 -6.61 -14.74
CA ALA A 90 -5.59 -7.46 -15.78
C ALA A 90 -6.94 -6.93 -16.29
N LYS A 91 -7.83 -6.48 -15.38
CA LYS A 91 -9.17 -5.96 -15.71
C LYS A 91 -9.12 -4.66 -16.53
N ILE A 92 -8.10 -3.82 -16.36
CA ILE A 92 -7.92 -2.57 -17.14
C ILE A 92 -7.00 -2.73 -18.36
N GLY A 93 -6.48 -3.94 -18.62
CA GLY A 93 -5.53 -4.17 -19.70
C GLY A 93 -4.22 -3.38 -19.53
N ALA A 94 -3.74 -3.21 -18.30
CA ALA A 94 -2.60 -2.36 -17.98
C ALA A 94 -1.35 -2.77 -18.79
N PRO A 95 -0.68 -1.84 -19.50
CA PRO A 95 0.53 -2.16 -20.23
C PRO A 95 1.64 -2.56 -19.25
N LYS A 96 2.39 -3.61 -19.59
CA LYS A 96 3.54 -4.07 -18.79
C LYS A 96 4.55 -2.94 -18.55
N LEU A 97 5.19 -2.95 -17.38
CA LEU A 97 6.32 -2.08 -17.13
C LEU A 97 7.52 -2.57 -17.93
N ALA A 98 8.10 -1.68 -18.73
CA ALA A 98 9.35 -1.94 -19.42
C ALA A 98 10.51 -1.68 -18.45
N THR A 99 11.36 -2.68 -18.27
CA THR A 99 12.54 -2.63 -17.39
C THR A 99 13.80 -2.96 -18.18
N GLN A 100 14.91 -2.34 -17.84
CA GLN A 100 16.24 -2.64 -18.38
C GLN A 100 17.18 -3.11 -17.25
N PRO A 101 18.20 -3.96 -17.52
CA PRO A 101 19.14 -4.42 -16.50
C PRO A 101 19.94 -3.29 -15.84
N GLY A 102 20.20 -3.43 -14.54
CA GLY A 102 20.94 -2.48 -13.70
C GLY A 102 20.09 -1.35 -13.14
N GLY A 103 20.38 -0.91 -11.91
CA GLY A 103 19.70 0.17 -11.21
C GLY A 103 19.17 -0.22 -9.83
N ASP A 104 18.58 0.74 -9.11
CA ASP A 104 18.22 0.59 -7.69
C ASP A 104 16.91 -0.19 -7.42
N MET A 105 16.26 -0.73 -8.45
CA MET A 105 14.99 -1.46 -8.33
C MET A 105 15.23 -2.97 -8.43
N VAL A 106 14.48 -3.77 -7.70
CA VAL A 106 14.67 -5.23 -7.63
C VAL A 106 13.45 -5.96 -8.19
N VAL A 107 13.63 -6.76 -9.24
CA VAL A 107 12.62 -7.74 -9.65
C VAL A 107 12.76 -8.97 -8.75
N VAL A 108 11.64 -9.35 -8.12
CA VAL A 108 11.50 -10.51 -7.24
C VAL A 108 10.67 -11.58 -7.97
N TYR A 109 11.24 -12.78 -8.13
CA TYR A 109 10.55 -13.92 -8.74
C TYR A 109 9.97 -14.83 -7.65
N LEU A 110 8.65 -14.73 -7.45
CA LEU A 110 7.89 -15.51 -6.48
C LEU A 110 7.51 -16.88 -7.05
N GLU A 111 7.60 -17.95 -6.25
CA GLU A 111 7.25 -19.31 -6.70
C GLU A 111 5.77 -19.42 -7.09
N GLY A 112 5.51 -20.08 -8.24
CA GLY A 112 4.16 -20.28 -8.77
C GLY A 112 3.39 -19.01 -9.14
N SER A 113 4.06 -17.85 -9.17
CA SER A 113 3.43 -16.53 -9.19
C SER A 113 4.04 -15.61 -10.26
N ARG A 114 3.42 -14.44 -10.49
CA ARG A 114 3.99 -13.41 -11.38
C ARG A 114 5.19 -12.72 -10.72
N PRO A 115 6.19 -12.28 -11.49
CA PRO A 115 7.28 -11.48 -10.95
C PRO A 115 6.78 -10.13 -10.43
N VAL A 116 7.48 -9.59 -9.44
CA VAL A 116 7.12 -8.35 -8.74
C VAL A 116 8.30 -7.39 -8.79
N LEU A 117 8.07 -6.18 -9.30
CA LEU A 117 9.03 -5.08 -9.18
C LEU A 117 8.92 -4.45 -7.79
N LYS A 118 10.02 -4.45 -7.04
CA LYS A 118 10.18 -3.81 -5.72
C LYS A 118 11.04 -2.56 -5.86
N MET A 119 10.52 -1.43 -5.39
CA MET A 119 11.21 -0.14 -5.37
C MET A 119 11.23 0.41 -3.93
N LYS A 120 12.31 1.12 -3.57
CA LYS A 120 12.45 1.79 -2.27
C LYS A 120 12.57 3.31 -2.48
N LYS A 121 11.97 4.09 -1.58
CA LYS A 121 12.00 5.58 -1.58
C LYS A 121 11.62 6.19 -2.93
N VAL A 122 10.49 5.76 -3.49
CA VAL A 122 9.99 6.22 -4.79
C VAL A 122 9.57 7.69 -4.68
N PRO A 123 10.10 8.60 -5.52
CA PRO A 123 9.66 10.00 -5.56
C PRO A 123 8.17 10.13 -5.90
N ASP A 124 7.50 11.13 -5.33
CA ASP A 124 6.05 11.34 -5.48
C ASP A 124 5.60 11.44 -6.96
N ASP A 125 6.46 11.95 -7.85
CA ASP A 125 6.14 12.10 -9.27
C ASP A 125 6.27 10.76 -10.04
N LEU A 126 7.32 9.96 -9.77
CA LEU A 126 7.45 8.60 -10.28
C LEU A 126 6.30 7.72 -9.75
N LEU A 127 5.95 7.86 -8.48
CA LEU A 127 4.81 7.16 -7.88
C LEU A 127 3.49 7.54 -8.55
N ALA A 128 3.25 8.84 -8.79
CA ALA A 128 2.08 9.29 -9.55
C ALA A 128 2.07 8.75 -10.99
N ALA A 129 3.22 8.67 -11.67
CA ALA A 129 3.33 8.10 -13.01
C ALA A 129 2.98 6.60 -13.06
N LEU A 130 3.36 5.84 -12.03
CA LEU A 130 2.98 4.44 -11.87
C LEU A 130 1.47 4.31 -11.59
N VAL A 131 0.95 5.06 -10.61
CA VAL A 131 -0.47 5.03 -10.23
C VAL A 131 -1.37 5.44 -11.39
N ALA A 132 -0.94 6.37 -12.26
CA ALA A 132 -1.68 6.77 -13.45
C ALA A 132 -1.90 5.63 -14.47
N ARG A 133 -1.12 4.55 -14.41
CA ARG A 133 -1.27 3.38 -15.29
C ARG A 133 -2.13 2.28 -14.65
N HIS A 134 -2.05 2.10 -13.33
CA HIS A 134 -2.73 1.06 -12.56
C HIS A 134 -2.57 1.31 -11.05
N PRO A 135 -3.41 0.71 -10.17
CA PRO A 135 -3.11 0.70 -8.74
C PRO A 135 -1.75 0.01 -8.46
N VAL A 136 -1.11 0.40 -7.36
CA VAL A 136 0.17 -0.19 -6.91
C VAL A 136 0.11 -0.50 -5.42
N VAL A 137 0.95 -1.42 -4.94
CA VAL A 137 1.07 -1.67 -3.50
C VAL A 137 2.07 -0.67 -2.92
N THR A 138 1.74 -0.05 -1.79
CA THR A 138 2.59 0.91 -1.06
C THR A 138 2.70 0.56 0.42
N SER A 139 3.80 0.96 1.04
CA SER A 139 3.88 1.14 2.50
C SER A 139 3.03 2.30 3.00
N LEU A 140 2.69 2.26 4.29
CA LEU A 140 2.08 3.36 5.04
C LEU A 140 2.53 3.30 6.52
N ARG A 141 2.88 4.44 7.14
CA ARG A 141 3.48 4.54 8.50
C ARG A 141 2.47 5.00 9.57
N CYS A 142 1.24 4.50 9.51
CA CYS A 142 0.20 4.82 10.48
C CYS A 142 0.47 4.19 11.87
N THR A 143 0.29 4.97 12.93
CA THR A 143 0.44 4.51 14.33
C THR A 143 -0.75 3.70 14.84
N GLN A 144 -1.95 4.04 14.38
CA GLN A 144 -3.21 3.56 14.94
C GLN A 144 -4.14 3.05 13.83
N GLY A 145 -4.88 1.99 14.15
CA GLY A 145 -6.05 1.60 13.37
C GLY A 145 -7.17 2.62 13.60
N ARG A 146 -7.51 3.38 12.55
CA ARG A 146 -8.64 4.32 12.46
C ARG A 146 -8.69 5.43 13.51
N VAL A 147 -8.18 6.60 13.12
CA VAL A 147 -8.99 7.82 13.22
C VAL A 147 -9.25 8.23 11.77
N ILE A 148 -10.48 8.01 11.29
CA ILE A 148 -10.89 8.40 9.94
C ILE A 148 -11.94 9.50 10.12
N ASP A 149 -11.62 10.71 9.67
CA ASP A 149 -12.50 11.88 9.83
C ASP A 149 -13.44 12.00 8.61
N PRO A 150 -14.77 11.83 8.80
CA PRO A 150 -15.74 12.08 7.74
C PRO A 150 -15.95 13.57 7.45
N GLY A 151 -15.55 14.47 8.36
CA GLY A 151 -15.93 15.89 8.36
C GLY A 151 -15.35 16.75 7.24
N PHE A 152 -14.39 16.25 6.46
CA PHE A 152 -13.73 17.00 5.38
C PHE A 152 -14.06 16.51 3.95
N THR A 153 -15.06 15.63 3.78
CA THR A 153 -15.57 15.27 2.44
C THR A 153 -16.36 16.44 1.83
N SER A 154 -15.69 17.29 1.08
CA SER A 154 -16.33 18.21 0.13
C SER A 154 -16.45 17.50 -1.22
N TYR A 155 -17.69 17.30 -1.71
CA TYR A 155 -17.98 16.56 -2.94
C TYR A 155 -17.20 17.03 -4.18
N GLU A 156 -16.77 18.29 -4.21
CA GLU A 156 -16.01 18.89 -5.31
C GLU A 156 -14.50 18.61 -5.25
N LEU A 157 -13.93 18.29 -4.08
CA LEU A 157 -12.49 18.12 -3.89
C LEU A 157 -12.11 16.72 -3.38
N ASN A 158 -12.89 16.10 -2.49
CA ASN A 158 -12.53 14.85 -1.82
C ASN A 158 -13.74 13.90 -1.69
N LEU A 159 -13.70 12.79 -2.44
CA LEU A 159 -14.72 11.73 -2.39
C LEU A 159 -14.56 10.76 -1.20
N TYR A 160 -13.39 10.77 -0.55
CA TYR A 160 -13.03 9.83 0.51
C TYR A 160 -12.68 10.58 1.80
N PRO A 161 -12.99 10.01 2.98
CA PRO A 161 -12.65 10.61 4.26
C PRO A 161 -11.14 10.60 4.48
N PHE A 162 -10.66 11.38 5.44
CA PHE A 162 -9.23 11.52 5.69
C PHE A 162 -8.73 10.59 6.78
N TYR A 163 -7.50 10.10 6.65
CA TYR A 163 -6.76 9.60 7.81
C TYR A 163 -6.40 10.80 8.71
N ASN A 164 -6.93 10.78 9.93
CA ASN A 164 -6.79 11.80 10.96
C ASN A 164 -6.09 11.22 12.22
N GLY A 165 -5.29 10.16 12.03
CA GLY A 165 -4.42 9.61 13.06
C GLY A 165 -2.96 10.01 12.84
N ASP A 166 -2.08 9.71 13.79
CA ASP A 166 -0.67 10.04 13.68
C ASP A 166 0.09 9.11 12.74
N TYR A 167 1.02 9.68 11.97
CA TYR A 167 2.05 8.93 11.26
C TYR A 167 3.33 8.89 12.09
N ASN A 168 4.02 7.75 12.12
CA ASN A 168 5.26 7.57 12.85
C ASN A 168 6.24 6.70 12.05
N LEU A 169 7.32 7.32 11.59
CA LEU A 169 8.38 6.64 10.83
C LEU A 169 9.10 5.54 11.62
N LYS A 170 9.01 5.54 12.95
CA LYS A 170 9.53 4.47 13.83
C LYS A 170 8.57 3.28 13.93
N CYS A 171 7.29 3.45 13.58
CA CYS A 171 6.35 2.34 13.45
C CYS A 171 6.66 1.51 12.20
N LEU A 172 6.31 0.24 12.24
CA LEU A 172 6.53 -0.68 11.13
C LEU A 172 5.58 -0.32 9.96
N PRO A 173 6.05 -0.34 8.70
CA PRO A 173 5.21 0.04 7.58
C PRO A 173 4.10 -1.01 7.40
N ARG A 174 2.85 -0.56 7.39
CA ARG A 174 1.70 -1.39 7.00
C ARG A 174 1.61 -1.43 5.47
N CYS A 175 1.10 -2.52 4.92
CA CYS A 175 0.75 -2.60 3.50
C CYS A 175 -0.56 -1.86 3.22
N SER A 176 -0.68 -1.23 2.05
CA SER A 176 -1.94 -0.78 1.48
C SER A 176 -1.86 -0.73 -0.05
N VAL A 177 -3.00 -0.66 -0.72
CA VAL A 177 -3.06 -0.43 -2.17
C VAL A 177 -3.26 1.06 -2.42
N LEU A 178 -2.34 1.69 -3.13
CA LEU A 178 -2.46 3.05 -3.62
C LEU A 178 -3.34 3.03 -4.88
N VAL A 179 -4.60 3.46 -4.73
CA VAL A 179 -5.63 3.38 -5.78
C VAL A 179 -5.80 4.68 -6.54
N GLY A 180 -5.29 5.80 -6.04
CA GLY A 180 -5.50 7.08 -6.70
C GLY A 180 -4.66 8.21 -6.12
N TYR A 181 -4.80 9.37 -6.75
CA TYR A 181 -4.22 10.61 -6.29
C TYR A 181 -4.93 11.82 -6.87
N ASP A 182 -4.76 12.97 -6.23
CA ASP A 182 -4.98 14.28 -6.83
C ASP A 182 -3.78 15.22 -6.58
N ARG A 183 -4.01 16.54 -6.56
CA ARG A 183 -2.97 17.54 -6.29
C ARG A 183 -2.40 17.48 -4.86
N LEU A 184 -3.22 17.10 -3.87
CA LEU A 184 -2.94 17.24 -2.44
C LEU A 184 -2.89 15.89 -1.70
N PHE A 185 -3.51 14.84 -2.26
CA PHE A 185 -3.76 13.59 -1.56
C PHE A 185 -3.36 12.36 -2.38
N TRP A 186 -2.97 11.33 -1.65
CA TRP A 186 -2.92 9.93 -2.06
C TRP A 186 -4.23 9.27 -1.62
N THR A 187 -4.90 8.53 -2.51
CA THR A 187 -6.09 7.75 -2.17
C THR A 187 -5.68 6.30 -1.92
N ILE A 188 -5.88 5.85 -0.69
CA ILE A 188 -5.41 4.58 -0.15
C ILE A 188 -6.60 3.65 0.04
N PHE A 189 -6.45 2.41 -0.41
CA PHE A 189 -7.29 1.28 -0.02
C PHE A 189 -6.51 0.42 0.99
N ASP A 190 -6.96 0.44 2.24
CA ASP A 190 -6.41 -0.38 3.33
C ASP A 190 -7.05 -1.78 3.25
N THR A 191 -6.25 -2.76 2.83
CA THR A 191 -6.69 -4.15 2.60
C THR A 191 -7.01 -4.91 3.88
N GLU A 192 -6.47 -4.50 5.03
CA GLU A 192 -6.76 -5.13 6.32
C GLU A 192 -8.17 -4.76 6.81
N PHE A 193 -8.63 -3.55 6.49
CA PHE A 193 -9.92 -3.02 6.93
C PHE A 193 -10.96 -2.84 5.82
N ASN A 194 -10.62 -3.16 4.57
CA ASN A 194 -11.47 -2.99 3.38
C ASN A 194 -12.10 -1.59 3.29
N VAL A 195 -11.28 -0.55 3.48
CA VAL A 195 -11.70 0.85 3.56
C VAL A 195 -10.85 1.75 2.68
N VAL A 196 -11.46 2.80 2.14
CA VAL A 196 -10.80 3.79 1.28
C VAL A 196 -10.72 5.12 2.04
N TYR A 197 -9.56 5.75 2.05
CA TYR A 197 -9.35 7.08 2.64
C TYR A 197 -8.25 7.85 1.91
N ASN A 198 -8.24 9.16 2.11
CA ASN A 198 -7.21 10.05 1.62
C ASN A 198 -6.11 10.27 2.68
N ALA A 199 -4.86 10.25 2.23
CA ALA A 199 -3.66 10.58 3.00
C ALA A 199 -2.96 11.78 2.35
N CYS A 200 -2.47 12.73 3.16
CA CYS A 200 -1.79 13.93 2.65
C CYS A 200 -0.52 13.58 1.86
N LYS A 201 -0.33 14.22 0.69
CA LYS A 201 0.99 14.34 0.06
C LYS A 201 1.81 15.35 0.86
N ASN A 202 2.79 14.84 1.61
CA ASN A 202 3.83 15.56 2.38
C ASN A 202 3.50 17.05 2.68
N ARG A 203 2.59 17.30 3.63
CA ARG A 203 2.36 18.64 4.20
C ARG A 203 3.11 18.73 5.54
N ASN A 204 3.82 19.83 5.77
CA ASN A 204 4.35 20.23 7.08
C ASN A 204 5.07 19.09 7.84
N ASP A 205 6.10 18.51 7.22
CA ASP A 205 6.92 17.42 7.79
C ASP A 205 6.19 16.11 8.16
N VAL A 206 4.90 15.98 7.80
CA VAL A 206 4.12 14.76 7.98
C VAL A 206 4.48 13.75 6.88
N HIS A 207 5.41 12.85 7.21
CA HIS A 207 5.77 11.72 6.36
C HIS A 207 4.82 10.55 6.58
N THR A 208 3.93 10.34 5.61
CA THR A 208 2.90 9.28 5.66
C THR A 208 3.45 7.88 5.44
N GLY A 209 4.67 7.76 4.90
CA GLY A 209 5.29 6.48 4.52
C GLY A 209 4.84 5.93 3.17
N VAL A 210 3.92 6.61 2.47
CA VAL A 210 3.56 6.29 1.07
C VAL A 210 4.82 6.46 0.20
N GLY A 211 5.08 5.50 -0.68
CA GLY A 211 6.26 5.51 -1.57
C GLY A 211 7.57 5.00 -0.95
N GLU A 212 7.68 4.80 0.37
CA GLU A 212 8.92 4.25 0.97
C GLU A 212 9.26 2.85 0.46
N ILE A 213 8.22 2.01 0.27
CA ILE A 213 8.26 0.71 -0.39
C ILE A 213 7.10 0.69 -1.37
N VAL A 214 7.38 0.38 -2.63
CA VAL A 214 6.37 0.21 -3.68
C VAL A 214 6.57 -1.13 -4.35
N LEU A 215 5.50 -1.92 -4.48
CA LEU A 215 5.51 -3.18 -5.22
C LEU A 215 4.54 -3.12 -6.40
N VAL A 216 4.98 -3.61 -7.56
CA VAL A 216 4.16 -3.68 -8.79
C VAL A 216 4.25 -5.07 -9.43
N PRO A 217 3.13 -5.76 -9.68
CA PRO A 217 3.09 -6.98 -10.50
C PRO A 217 3.54 -6.73 -11.95
N LEU A 218 4.28 -7.66 -12.55
CA LEU A 218 4.78 -7.60 -13.95
C LEU A 218 4.05 -8.58 -14.90
#